data_AF-A0A0C2J5X0-F1
#
_entry.id   AF-A0A0C2J5X0-F1
#
_cell.length_a   1.000
_cell.length_b   1.000
_cell.length_c   1.000
_cell.angle_alpha   90.00
_cell.angle_beta   90.00
_cell.angle_gamma   90.00
#
_symmetry.space_group_name_H-M   'P 1'
#
loop_
_entity.id
_entity.type
_entity.pdbx_description
1 polymer ?
#
loop_
_entity_poly.entity_id
_entity_poly.type
_entity_poly.pdbx_seq_one_letter_code
_entity_poly.pdbx_strand_id
1 'polypeptide(L)'
;MVPTFFDILAILQDEEKAILYLLEKNIVPALNTCHACNGTGIKRRGRNWRFSSKYCRKEYSIFKNTLLSITKLKINEIQNLCYLINFWESFSGEEKILEIFKKGF
;
A
#
# COMPACT_ATOMS: atom_id res chain seq x y z
N MET A 1 12.38 2.11 -18.03
CA MET A 1 11.44 3.15 -18.49
C MET A 1 10.81 3.78 -17.27
N VAL A 2 10.87 5.11 -17.14
CA VAL A 2 10.15 5.86 -16.10
C VAL A 2 8.70 5.99 -16.58
N PRO A 3 7.69 5.59 -15.78
CA PRO A 3 6.29 5.70 -16.19
C PRO A 3 5.91 7.16 -16.43
N THR A 4 5.09 7.41 -17.46
CA THR A 4 4.63 8.77 -17.73
C THR A 4 3.60 9.21 -16.70
N PHE A 5 3.38 10.52 -16.57
CA PHE A 5 2.36 11.07 -15.66
C PHE A 5 0.96 10.46 -15.91
N PHE A 6 0.60 10.24 -17.17
CA PHE A 6 -0.67 9.61 -17.54
C PHE A 6 -0.75 8.14 -17.12
N ASP A 7 0.35 7.39 -17.18
CA ASP A 7 0.42 6.01 -16.69
C ASP A 7 0.22 5.96 -15.17
N ILE A 8 0.84 6.89 -14.45
CA ILE A 8 0.69 7.01 -13.00
C ILE A 8 -0.76 7.37 -12.66
N LEU A 9 -1.37 8.34 -13.34
CA LEU A 9 -2.78 8.68 -13.14
C LEU A 9 -3.72 7.51 -13.41
N ALA A 10 -3.47 6.73 -14.47
CA ALA A 10 -4.27 5.55 -14.78
C ALA A 10 -4.17 4.46 -13.69
N ILE A 11 -3.00 4.32 -13.06
CA ILE A 11 -2.80 3.43 -11.90
C ILE A 11 -3.53 3.98 -10.67
N LEU A 12 -3.47 5.30 -10.43
CA LEU A 12 -4.11 5.96 -9.29
C LEU A 12 -5.64 5.90 -9.35
N GLN A 13 -6.24 5.89 -10.54
CA GLN A 13 -7.70 5.82 -10.67
C GLN A 13 -8.28 4.45 -10.32
N ASP A 14 -7.48 3.39 -10.39
CA ASP A 14 -7.89 2.01 -10.15
C ASP A 14 -7.25 1.47 -8.87
N GLU A 15 -8.05 1.24 -7.83
CA GLU A 15 -7.57 0.79 -6.52
C GLU A 15 -6.83 -0.55 -6.60
N GLU A 16 -7.23 -1.44 -7.50
CA GLU A 16 -6.59 -2.75 -7.65
C GLU A 16 -5.22 -2.63 -8.32
N LYS A 17 -5.12 -1.79 -9.36
CA LYS A 17 -3.83 -1.50 -10.01
C LYS A 17 -2.89 -0.75 -9.06
N ALA A 18 -3.39 0.20 -8.29
CA ALA A 18 -2.64 0.92 -7.27
C ALA A 18 -2.00 -0.04 -6.25
N ILE A 19 -2.76 -1.04 -5.77
CA ILE A 19 -2.25 -2.06 -4.86
C ILE A 19 -1.19 -2.93 -5.52
N LEU A 20 -1.47 -3.43 -6.73
CA LEU A 20 -0.53 -4.28 -7.46
C LEU A 20 0.79 -3.54 -7.70
N TYR A 21 0.74 -2.27 -8.07
CA TYR A 21 1.92 -1.44 -8.24
C TYR A 21 2.75 -1.33 -6.96
N LEU A 22 2.11 -1.14 -5.79
CA LEU A 22 2.81 -1.08 -4.50
C LEU A 22 3.48 -2.42 -4.12
N LEU A 23 2.83 -3.54 -4.46
CA LEU A 23 3.37 -4.88 -4.23
C LEU A 23 4.52 -5.19 -5.19
N GLU A 24 4.38 -4.89 -6.48
CA GLU A 24 5.44 -5.09 -7.50
C GLU A 24 6.70 -4.28 -7.18
N LYS A 25 6.53 -3.05 -6.68
CA LYS A 25 7.63 -2.20 -6.23
C LYS A 25 8.20 -2.57 -4.86
N ASN A 26 7.67 -3.61 -4.21
CA ASN A 26 8.03 -4.03 -2.85
C ASN A 26 7.98 -2.89 -1.81
N ILE A 27 7.10 -1.91 -2.02
CA ILE A 27 6.88 -0.81 -1.06
C ILE A 27 6.07 -1.33 0.13
N VAL A 28 5.14 -2.26 -0.15
CA VAL A 28 4.29 -2.90 0.85
C VAL A 28 4.61 -4.39 0.89
N PRO A 29 4.74 -5.01 2.07
CA PRO A 29 5.05 -6.43 2.16
C PRO A 29 3.89 -7.29 1.65
N ALA A 30 4.20 -8.22 0.74
CA ALA A 30 3.29 -9.28 0.35
C ALA A 30 3.18 -10.30 1.51
N LEU A 31 1.96 -10.59 1.94
CA LEU A 31 1.71 -11.54 3.00
C LEU A 31 1.24 -12.87 2.40
N ASN A 32 2.00 -13.94 2.62
CA ASN A 32 1.69 -15.27 2.08
C ASN A 32 1.12 -16.24 3.14
N THR A 33 1.36 -15.94 4.41
CA THR A 33 0.97 -16.76 5.56
C THR A 33 0.30 -15.92 6.64
N CYS A 34 -0.62 -16.54 7.39
CA CYS A 34 -1.24 -15.90 8.53
C CYS A 34 -0.27 -15.82 9.71
N HIS A 35 0.05 -14.62 10.21
CA HIS A 35 0.94 -14.45 11.36
C HIS A 35 0.46 -15.11 12.66
N ALA A 36 -0.85 -15.34 12.81
CA ALA A 36 -1.41 -15.88 14.05
C ALA A 36 -1.37 -17.42 14.12
N CYS A 37 -1.41 -18.11 12.98
CA CYS A 37 -1.53 -19.57 12.95
C CYS A 37 -0.60 -20.24 11.92
N ASN A 38 0.26 -19.46 11.25
CA ASN A 38 1.13 -19.88 10.16
C ASN A 38 0.42 -20.62 9.00
N GLY A 39 -0.92 -20.48 8.91
CA GLY A 39 -1.69 -21.07 7.83
C GLY A 39 -1.39 -20.41 6.48
N THR A 40 -1.32 -21.23 5.44
CA THR A 40 -1.14 -20.83 4.03
C THR A 40 -2.49 -20.58 3.36
N GLY A 41 -2.52 -19.74 2.33
CA GLY A 41 -3.75 -19.43 1.58
C GLY A 41 -4.46 -18.16 2.05
N ILE A 42 -3.71 -17.20 2.55
CA ILE A 42 -4.20 -15.84 2.76
C ILE A 42 -4.56 -15.21 1.41
N LYS A 43 -5.70 -14.52 1.36
CA LYS A 43 -6.17 -13.86 0.14
C LYS A 43 -6.23 -12.37 0.34
N ARG A 44 -5.87 -11.61 -0.68
CA ARG A 44 -6.07 -10.16 -0.68
C ARG A 44 -7.54 -9.83 -0.93
N ARG A 45 -8.06 -8.86 -0.21
CA ARG A 45 -9.37 -8.25 -0.44
C ARG A 45 -9.22 -6.74 -0.27
N GLY A 46 -9.09 -6.02 -1.40
CA GLY A 46 -8.80 -4.59 -1.40
C GLY A 46 -7.52 -4.30 -0.60
N ARG A 47 -7.63 -3.40 0.38
CA ARG A 47 -6.55 -2.99 1.29
C ARG A 47 -6.18 -3.97 2.40
N ASN A 48 -6.84 -5.12 2.49
CA ASN A 48 -6.60 -6.07 3.58
C ASN A 48 -6.20 -7.45 3.06
N TRP A 49 -5.32 -8.11 3.80
CA TRP A 49 -5.04 -9.53 3.73
C TRP A 49 -6.00 -10.27 4.66
N ARG A 50 -6.81 -11.17 4.09
CA ARG A 50 -7.78 -11.95 4.84
C ARG A 50 -7.40 -13.42 4.84
N PHE A 51 -7.22 -13.96 6.04
CA PHE A 51 -7.10 -15.39 6.28
C PHE A 51 -8.40 -15.91 6.91
N SER A 52 -8.97 -16.96 6.32
CA SER A 52 -10.21 -17.56 6.80
C SER A 52 -10.12 -19.08 6.72
N SER A 53 -9.79 -19.70 7.85
CA SER A 53 -9.90 -21.14 8.07
C SER A 53 -10.98 -21.44 9.11
N LYS A 54 -11.26 -22.73 9.35
CA LYS A 54 -12.18 -23.18 10.40
C LYS A 54 -11.81 -22.64 11.79
N TYR A 55 -10.51 -22.47 12.06
CA TYR A 55 -9.97 -22.13 13.38
C TYR A 55 -9.34 -20.73 13.46
N CYS A 56 -9.15 -20.04 12.33
CA CYS A 56 -8.54 -18.72 12.31
C CYS A 56 -9.24 -17.80 11.31
N ARG A 57 -9.74 -16.68 11.80
CA ARG A 57 -10.32 -15.60 11.00
C ARG A 57 -9.60 -14.32 11.36
N LYS A 58 -8.58 -13.98 10.57
CA LYS A 58 -7.75 -12.79 10.81
C LYS A 58 -7.69 -11.95 9.55
N GLU A 59 -7.67 -10.65 9.77
CA GLU A 59 -7.58 -9.65 8.74
C GLU A 59 -6.45 -8.70 9.11
N TYR A 60 -5.59 -8.41 8.15
CA TYR A 60 -4.43 -7.54 8.32
C TYR A 60 -4.49 -6.45 7.26
N SER A 61 -4.29 -5.19 7.64
CA SER A 61 -4.09 -4.13 6.66
C SER A 61 -2.83 -4.43 5.84
N ILE A 62 -2.83 -4.13 4.54
CA ILE A 62 -1.60 -4.18 3.75
C ILE A 62 -0.55 -3.20 4.31
N PHE A 63 -1.01 -2.09 4.91
CA PHE A 63 -0.17 -1.07 5.55
C PHE A 63 0.10 -1.36 7.02
N LYS A 64 0.02 -2.63 7.43
CA LYS A 64 0.29 -3.01 8.83
C LYS A 64 1.66 -2.46 9.25
N ASN A 65 1.72 -1.89 10.45
CA ASN A 65 2.89 -1.22 11.03
C ASN A 65 3.29 0.12 10.37
N THR A 66 2.45 0.71 9.52
CA THR A 66 2.64 2.10 9.08
C THR A 66 1.53 3.00 9.61
N LEU A 67 1.76 4.32 9.61
CA LEU A 67 0.74 5.31 9.98
C LEU A 67 -0.52 5.24 9.10
N LEU A 68 -0.42 4.64 7.90
CA LEU A 68 -1.55 4.45 7.00
C LEU A 68 -2.47 3.31 7.45
N SER A 69 -2.03 2.44 8.37
CA SER A 69 -2.84 1.33 8.89
C SER A 69 -4.15 1.76 9.55
N ILE A 70 -4.15 2.91 10.23
CA ILE A 70 -5.29 3.45 10.97
C ILE A 70 -6.23 4.29 10.11
N THR A 71 -5.79 4.67 8.91
CA THR A 71 -6.59 5.52 8.03
C THR A 71 -7.78 4.74 7.48
N LYS A 72 -8.91 5.40 7.22
CA LYS A 72 -10.07 4.81 6.50
C LYS A 72 -10.01 5.05 4.99
N LEU A 73 -8.97 5.74 4.54
CA LEU A 73 -8.79 6.10 3.15
C LEU A 73 -8.58 4.86 2.29
N LYS A 74 -9.07 4.93 1.06
CA LYS A 74 -8.74 3.98 0.00
C LYS A 74 -7.31 4.18 -0.45
N ILE A 75 -6.75 3.17 -1.12
CA ILE A 75 -5.33 3.18 -1.49
C ILE A 75 -5.02 4.22 -2.54
N ASN A 76 -5.94 4.41 -3.49
CA ASN A 76 -5.85 5.50 -4.45
C ASN A 76 -5.87 6.88 -3.78
N GLU A 77 -6.69 7.10 -2.76
CA GLU A 77 -6.73 8.35 -2.00
C GLU A 77 -5.40 8.57 -1.26
N ILE A 78 -4.84 7.52 -0.65
CA ILE A 78 -3.53 7.58 -0.01
C ILE A 78 -2.44 7.92 -1.03
N GLN A 79 -2.43 7.27 -2.20
CA GLN A 79 -1.45 7.56 -3.23
C GLN A 79 -1.63 8.97 -3.83
N ASN A 80 -2.86 9.44 -3.99
CA ASN A 80 -3.15 10.82 -4.41
C ASN A 80 -2.64 11.83 -3.37
N LEU A 81 -2.83 11.57 -2.08
CA LEU A 81 -2.26 12.39 -1.01
C LEU A 81 -0.73 12.37 -1.08
N CYS A 82 -0.10 11.21 -1.22
CA CYS A 82 1.34 11.11 -1.38
C CYS A 82 1.84 11.86 -2.63
N TYR A 83 1.09 11.84 -3.73
CA TYR A 83 1.42 12.57 -4.94
C TYR A 83 1.27 14.08 -4.76
N LEU A 84 0.19 14.54 -4.13
CA LEU A 84 -0.03 15.94 -3.80
C LEU A 84 1.03 16.47 -2.85
N ILE A 85 1.38 15.70 -1.81
CA ILE A 85 2.47 16.05 -0.89
C ILE A 85 3.80 16.12 -1.64
N ASN A 86 4.14 15.13 -2.49
CA ASN A 86 5.34 15.19 -3.35
C ASN A 86 5.37 16.42 -4.26
N PHE A 87 4.24 16.76 -4.88
CA PHE A 87 4.14 17.90 -5.77
C PHE A 87 4.34 19.22 -5.02
N TRP A 88 3.79 19.31 -3.80
CA TRP A 88 4.00 20.43 -2.89
C TRP A 88 5.46 20.50 -2.40
N GLU A 89 6.05 19.37 -2.01
CA GLU A 89 7.45 19.26 -1.57
C GLU A 89 8.45 19.56 -2.69
N SER A 90 8.13 19.22 -3.94
CA SER A 90 8.92 19.59 -5.12
C SER A 90 8.92 21.09 -5.36
N PHE A 91 7.89 21.80 -4.87
CA PHE A 91 7.84 23.27 -4.87
C PHE A 91 8.62 23.88 -3.71
N SER A 92 8.74 23.17 -2.58
CA SER A 92 9.52 23.60 -1.41
C SER A 92 10.97 23.06 -1.37
N GLY A 93 11.37 22.21 -2.31
CA GLY A 93 12.76 21.77 -2.51
C GLY A 93 13.27 20.68 -1.56
N GLU A 94 12.40 19.89 -0.93
CA GLU A 94 12.80 18.82 0.00
C GLU A 94 12.44 17.42 -0.54
N GLU A 95 13.44 16.66 -1.03
CA GLU A 95 13.26 15.27 -1.50
C GLU A 95 13.20 14.26 -0.33
N LYS A 96 12.02 13.84 0.16
CA LYS A 96 11.97 12.84 1.26
C LYS A 96 10.87 11.76 1.24
N ILE A 97 10.19 11.45 0.14
CA ILE A 97 9.08 10.47 0.21
C ILE A 97 9.51 8.98 0.11
N LEU A 98 10.58 8.65 -0.63
CA LEU A 98 11.16 7.30 -0.57
C LEU A 98 11.69 7.00 0.84
N GLU A 99 12.09 8.03 1.60
CA GLU A 99 12.36 7.91 3.03
C GLU A 99 11.10 7.77 3.87
N ILE A 100 9.98 8.46 3.61
CA ILE A 100 8.74 8.26 4.38
C ILE A 100 8.18 6.83 4.24
N PHE A 101 8.36 6.20 3.08
CA PHE A 101 7.96 4.80 2.86
C PHE A 101 9.02 3.77 3.29
N LYS A 102 10.34 4.06 3.19
CA LYS A 102 11.42 3.15 3.62
C LYS A 102 11.81 3.29 5.09
N LYS A 103 11.83 4.50 5.62
CA LYS A 103 11.84 4.80 7.06
C LYS A 103 10.41 4.64 7.57
N GLY A 104 9.93 3.39 7.55
CA GLY A 104 8.95 3.01 8.54
C GLY A 104 9.51 3.38 9.91
N PHE A 105 8.67 4.05 10.70
CA PHE A 105 8.58 3.79 12.12
C PHE A 105 8.70 2.28 12.42
#